data_AF-A0A922INF9-F1
#
_entry.id   AF-A0A922INF9-F1
#
_cell.length_a   1.000
_cell.length_b   1.000
_cell.length_c   1.000
_cell.angle_alpha   90.00
_cell.angle_beta   90.00
_cell.angle_gamma   90.00
#
_symmetry.space_group_name_H-M   'P 1'
#
loop_
_entity.id
_entity.type
_entity.pdbx_description
1 polymer ?
#
loop_
_entity_poly.entity_id
_entity_poly.type
_entity_poly.pdbx_seq_one_letter_code
_entity_poly.pdbx_strand_id
1 'polypeptide(L)'
;MLCHYETHDPRACLGEGKALTSCAQTFFKQIKRHCEDEFRNYFTCLHKYGGPAYSLTKCRVAQYPFDECIKTHLNQERPKTDYFNVVRLHKTNRPRYEPGLAPMPERIPDLPNLDHFEEPERIKHREKMNELLT
;
A
#
# COMPACT_ATOMS: atom_id res chain seq x y z
N MET A 1 1.93 7.64 2.11
CA MET A 1 0.87 6.70 1.69
C MET A 1 0.62 6.79 0.20
N LEU A 2 0.02 7.88 -0.34
CA LEU A 2 -0.32 7.97 -1.78
C LEU A 2 0.86 7.65 -2.73
N CYS A 3 2.07 8.18 -2.45
CA CYS A 3 3.27 7.90 -3.25
C CYS A 3 3.53 6.41 -3.44
N HIS A 4 3.57 5.70 -2.30
CA HIS A 4 3.88 4.28 -2.28
C HIS A 4 2.81 3.44 -2.97
N TYR A 5 1.54 3.83 -2.85
CA TYR A 5 0.42 3.17 -3.53
C TYR A 5 0.39 3.42 -5.04
N GLU A 6 0.90 4.56 -5.52
CA GLU A 6 0.97 4.84 -6.96
C GLU A 6 2.17 4.14 -7.59
N THR A 7 3.38 4.40 -7.08
CA THR A 7 4.63 3.95 -7.73
C THR A 7 4.95 2.49 -7.46
N HIS A 8 4.46 1.92 -6.35
CA HIS A 8 4.87 0.60 -5.84
C HIS A 8 6.37 0.44 -5.56
N ASP A 9 7.16 1.49 -5.77
CA ASP A 9 8.59 1.54 -5.54
C ASP A 9 8.93 2.39 -4.31
N PRO A 10 9.57 1.82 -3.26
CA PRO A 10 9.89 2.58 -2.05
C PRO A 10 10.98 3.63 -2.27
N ARG A 11 11.87 3.43 -3.25
CA ARG A 11 13.01 4.32 -3.56
C ARG A 11 12.54 5.69 -4.03
N ALA A 12 11.49 5.72 -4.84
CA ALA A 12 10.92 6.96 -5.38
C ALA A 12 10.32 7.85 -4.27
N CYS A 13 9.89 7.27 -3.16
CA CYS A 13 9.15 7.95 -2.09
C CYS A 13 9.98 8.27 -0.83
N LEU A 14 11.32 8.18 -0.92
CA LEU A 14 12.20 8.42 0.23
C LEU A 14 12.16 9.87 0.73
N GLY A 15 11.90 10.83 -0.18
CA GLY A 15 11.77 12.25 0.18
C GLY A 15 10.57 12.50 1.10
N GLU A 16 9.39 12.01 0.71
CA GLU A 16 8.18 12.10 1.54
C GLU A 16 8.31 11.28 2.82
N GLY A 17 8.98 10.13 2.77
CA GLY A 17 9.30 9.32 3.95
C GLY A 17 10.08 10.13 4.99
N LYS A 18 11.15 10.82 4.58
CA LYS A 18 11.93 11.70 5.46
C LYS A 18 11.07 12.82 6.05
N ALA A 19 10.22 13.45 5.24
CA ALA A 19 9.32 14.50 5.71
C ALA A 19 8.33 13.98 6.77
N LEU A 20 7.73 12.80 6.56
CA LEU A 20 6.84 12.15 7.54
C LEU A 20 7.57 11.82 8.84
N THR A 21 8.77 11.25 8.77
CA THR A 21 9.57 10.94 9.96
C THR A 21 9.95 12.22 10.71
N SER A 22 10.33 13.29 10.01
CA SER A 22 10.61 14.57 10.65
C SER A 22 9.39 15.15 11.37
N CYS A 23 8.21 15.07 10.76
CA CYS A 23 6.95 15.51 11.36
C CYS A 23 6.63 14.72 12.65
N ALA A 24 6.77 13.40 12.61
CA ALA A 24 6.58 12.56 13.79
C ALA A 24 7.59 12.89 14.90
N GLN A 25 8.86 13.09 14.57
CA GLN A 25 9.88 13.49 15.55
C GLN A 25 9.57 14.86 16.17
N THR A 26 9.11 15.83 15.38
CA THR A 26 8.72 17.15 15.92
C THR A 26 7.54 17.04 16.87
N PHE A 27 6.57 16.19 16.58
CA PHE A 27 5.42 15.93 17.44
C PHE A 27 5.85 15.32 18.79
N PHE A 28 6.66 14.26 18.78
CA PHE A 28 7.14 13.66 20.04
C PHE A 28 8.03 14.62 20.85
N LYS A 29 8.80 15.49 20.19
CA LYS A 29 9.55 16.57 20.88
C LYS A 29 8.62 17.57 21.56
N GLN A 30 7.48 17.91 20.95
CA GLN A 30 6.48 18.79 21.56
C GLN A 30 5.79 18.10 22.75
N ILE A 31 5.37 16.84 22.60
CA ILE A 31 4.79 16.07 23.71
C ILE A 31 5.77 16.02 24.88
N LYS A 32 7.04 15.68 24.62
CA LYS A 32 8.06 15.62 25.68
C LYS A 32 8.26 16.97 26.39
N ARG A 33 8.10 18.09 25.68
CA ARG A 33 8.27 19.42 26.29
C ARG A 33 7.10 19.85 27.17
N HIS A 34 5.88 19.44 26.82
CA HIS A 34 4.66 19.97 27.44
C HIS A 34 3.87 18.95 28.26
N CYS A 35 3.83 17.68 27.82
CA CYS A 35 2.92 16.65 28.33
C CYS A 35 3.66 15.33 28.64
N GLU A 36 4.94 15.38 29.06
CA GLU A 36 5.75 14.18 29.29
C GLU A 36 5.17 13.27 30.39
N ASP A 37 4.76 13.84 31.53
CA ASP A 37 4.26 13.08 32.67
C ASP A 37 2.93 12.38 32.35
N GLU A 38 1.97 13.11 31.77
CA GLU A 38 0.68 12.54 31.35
C GLU A 38 0.85 11.46 30.29
N PHE A 39 1.73 11.70 29.31
CA PHE A 39 2.05 10.71 28.29
C PHE A 39 2.66 9.45 28.90
N ARG A 40 3.61 9.60 29.83
CA ARG A 40 4.26 8.48 30.51
C ARG A 40 3.27 7.68 31.34
N ASN A 41 2.37 8.35 32.06
CA ASN A 41 1.32 7.69 32.84
C ASN A 41 0.38 6.88 31.95
N TYR A 42 -0.09 7.48 30.85
CA TYR A 42 -0.96 6.82 29.88
C TYR A 42 -0.29 5.62 29.22
N PHE A 43 0.94 5.79 28.71
CA PHE A 43 1.70 4.71 28.08
C PHE A 43 2.03 3.58 29.06
N THR A 44 2.39 3.91 30.31
CA THR A 44 2.67 2.92 31.35
C THR A 44 1.43 2.09 31.66
N CYS A 45 0.25 2.71 31.71
CA CYS A 45 -1.01 1.99 31.87
C CYS A 45 -1.24 1.02 30.69
N LEU A 46 -1.11 1.50 29.45
CA LEU A 46 -1.32 0.67 28.25
C LEU A 46 -0.37 -0.52 28.21
N HIS A 47 0.89 -0.31 28.54
CA HIS A 47 1.89 -1.37 28.55
C HIS A 47 1.60 -2.43 29.63
N LYS A 48 1.15 -2.01 30.82
CA LYS A 48 0.84 -2.93 31.94
C LYS A 48 -0.49 -3.68 31.77
N TYR A 49 -1.54 -2.99 31.31
CA TYR A 49 -2.92 -3.50 31.38
C TYR A 49 -3.57 -3.73 30.02
N GLY A 50 -2.92 -3.31 28.92
CA GLY A 50 -3.47 -3.43 27.56
C GLY A 50 -3.38 -4.84 26.97
N GLY A 51 -2.57 -5.73 27.54
CA GLY A 51 -2.38 -7.09 27.03
C GLY A 51 -1.73 -7.12 25.63
N PRO A 52 -1.83 -8.23 24.88
CA PRO A 52 -1.19 -8.36 23.57
C PRO A 52 -1.75 -7.40 22.51
N ALA A 53 -3.00 -6.96 22.68
CA ALA A 53 -3.69 -6.08 21.75
C ALA A 53 -3.60 -4.58 22.12
N TYR A 54 -2.89 -4.22 23.20
CA TYR A 54 -2.83 -2.84 23.72
C TYR A 54 -4.23 -2.19 23.89
N SER A 55 -5.16 -2.92 24.53
CA SER A 55 -6.53 -2.46 24.72
C SER A 55 -6.62 -1.18 25.55
N LEU A 56 -7.40 -0.21 25.04
CA LEU A 56 -7.59 1.10 25.67
C LEU A 56 -8.60 1.10 26.83
N THR A 57 -9.37 0.03 27.01
CA THR A 57 -10.54 0.02 27.92
C THR A 57 -10.17 0.33 29.37
N LYS A 58 -9.06 -0.23 29.86
CA LYS A 58 -8.61 -0.06 31.24
C LYS A 58 -7.87 1.27 31.49
N CYS A 59 -7.45 1.95 30.43
CA CYS A 59 -6.59 3.13 30.52
C CYS A 59 -7.28 4.43 30.10
N ARG A 60 -8.62 4.45 30.00
CA ARG A 60 -9.39 5.66 29.68
C ARG A 60 -9.22 6.77 30.71
N VAL A 61 -9.06 6.40 31.98
CA VAL A 61 -8.84 7.38 33.07
C VAL A 61 -7.54 8.16 32.86
N ALA A 62 -6.46 7.48 32.48
CA ALA A 62 -5.18 8.12 32.16
C ALA A 62 -5.18 8.81 30.78
N GLN A 63 -6.13 8.47 29.91
CA GLN A 63 -6.24 9.07 28.59
C GLN A 63 -6.81 10.51 28.63
N TYR A 64 -7.85 10.76 29.42
CA TYR A 64 -8.46 12.09 29.50
C TYR A 64 -7.49 13.22 29.86
N PRO A 65 -6.63 13.12 30.90
CA PRO A 65 -5.70 14.20 31.22
C PRO A 65 -4.63 14.39 30.13
N PHE A 66 -4.23 13.31 29.45
CA PHE A 66 -3.31 13.40 28.31
C PHE A 66 -3.95 14.13 27.11
N ASP A 67 -5.19 13.76 26.75
CA ASP A 67 -5.93 14.41 25.67
C ASP A 67 -6.20 15.90 26.00
N GLU A 68 -6.46 16.24 27.27
CA GLU A 68 -6.60 17.61 27.75
C GLU A 68 -5.29 18.42 27.62
N CYS A 69 -4.15 17.84 28.02
CA CYS A 69 -2.84 18.49 27.89
C CYS A 69 -2.48 18.80 26.42
N ILE A 70 -2.77 17.88 25.50
CA ILE A 70 -2.55 18.13 24.07
C ILE A 70 -3.47 19.26 23.57
N LYS A 71 -4.73 19.26 24.00
CA LYS A 71 -5.68 20.30 23.61
C LYS A 71 -5.23 21.68 24.08
N THR A 72 -4.73 21.82 25.30
CA THR A 72 -4.32 23.12 25.88
C THR A 72 -3.00 23.64 25.31
N HIS A 73 -2.00 22.78 25.13
CA HIS A 73 -0.65 23.21 24.72
C HIS A 73 -0.40 23.14 23.22
N LEU A 74 -0.97 22.15 22.51
CA LEU A 74 -0.75 21.94 21.08
C LEU A 74 -1.96 22.39 20.24
N ASN A 75 -3.07 22.80 20.87
CA ASN A 75 -4.33 23.15 20.18
C ASN A 75 -4.83 22.03 19.26
N GLN A 76 -4.60 20.78 19.65
CA GLN A 76 -4.99 19.60 18.89
C GLN A 76 -6.03 18.81 19.67
N GLU A 77 -7.22 18.66 19.09
CA GLU A 77 -8.25 17.80 19.66
C GLU A 77 -8.13 16.38 19.12
N ARG A 78 -8.48 15.41 19.98
CA ARG A 78 -8.54 14.02 19.56
C ARG A 78 -9.62 13.87 18.48
N PRO A 79 -9.28 13.28 17.33
CA PRO A 79 -10.25 13.11 16.26
C PRO A 79 -11.37 12.14 16.64
N LYS A 80 -12.54 12.32 16.00
CA LYS A 80 -13.67 11.39 16.08
C LYS A 80 -13.29 9.98 15.61
N THR A 81 -14.05 8.97 16.03
CA THR A 81 -13.83 7.56 15.69
C THR A 81 -13.66 7.30 14.19
N ASP A 82 -14.40 8.02 13.35
CA ASP A 82 -14.43 7.74 11.91
C ASP A 82 -13.33 8.50 11.14
N TYR A 83 -12.55 9.36 11.80
CA TYR A 83 -11.59 10.25 11.14
C TYR A 83 -10.54 9.53 10.29
N PHE A 84 -10.18 8.30 10.65
CA PHE A 84 -9.20 7.50 9.91
C PHE A 84 -9.82 6.65 8.79
N ASN A 85 -11.14 6.46 8.80
CA ASN A 85 -11.84 5.62 7.82
C ASN A 85 -12.30 6.41 6.59
N VAL A 86 -12.14 7.73 6.60
CA VAL A 86 -12.52 8.61 5.48
C VAL A 86 -11.40 8.66 4.45
N VAL A 87 -11.77 8.55 3.16
CA VAL A 87 -10.86 8.72 2.03
C VAL A 87 -10.30 10.14 2.02
N ARG A 88 -8.97 10.27 2.01
CA ARG A 88 -8.28 11.57 1.99
C ARG A 88 -7.77 11.87 0.59
N LEU A 89 -8.23 12.98 0.04
CA LEU A 89 -7.71 13.51 -1.23
C LEU A 89 -6.43 14.30 -0.95
N HIS A 90 -5.31 13.83 -1.47
CA HIS A 90 -4.01 14.48 -1.33
C HIS A 90 -3.65 15.23 -2.61
N LYS A 91 -3.39 16.53 -2.53
CA LYS A 91 -2.86 17.31 -3.65
C LYS A 91 -1.35 17.07 -3.75
N THR A 92 -0.89 16.63 -4.92
CA THR A 92 0.53 16.39 -5.20
C THR A 92 0.94 17.16 -6.46
N ASN A 93 2.21 17.60 -6.51
CA ASN A 93 2.77 18.30 -7.67
C ASN A 93 3.52 17.34 -8.62
N ARG A 94 3.72 16.08 -8.22
CA ARG A 94 4.38 15.07 -9.07
C ARG A 94 3.47 14.63 -10.21
N PRO A 95 4.02 14.22 -11.36
CA PRO A 95 3.22 13.59 -12.40
C PRO A 95 2.60 12.29 -11.88
N ARG A 96 1.45 11.91 -12.45
CA ARG A 96 0.85 10.60 -12.19
C ARG A 96 1.80 9.52 -12.68
N TYR A 97 2.02 8.50 -11.85
CA TYR A 97 2.82 7.33 -12.25
C TYR A 97 2.04 6.49 -13.26
N GLU A 98 2.67 6.17 -14.39
CA GLU A 98 2.18 5.20 -15.36
C GLU A 98 3.00 3.91 -15.19
N PRO A 99 2.38 2.78 -14.82
CA PRO A 99 3.13 1.54 -14.67
C PRO A 99 3.68 1.14 -16.03
N GLY A 100 5.01 1.00 -16.12
CA GLY A 100 5.64 0.41 -17.29
C GLY A 100 5.10 -1.00 -17.51
N LEU A 101 4.92 -1.39 -18.78
CA LEU A 101 4.66 -2.79 -19.13
C LEU A 101 5.81 -3.63 -18.57
N ALA A 102 5.48 -4.71 -17.86
CA ALA A 102 6.49 -5.71 -17.53
C ALA A 102 7.15 -6.16 -18.84
N PRO A 103 8.48 -6.35 -18.88
CA PRO A 103 9.15 -6.86 -20.06
C PRO A 103 8.62 -8.28 -20.30
N MET A 104 7.67 -8.41 -21.24
CA MET A 104 7.24 -9.72 -21.70
C MET A 104 8.34 -10.25 -22.64
N PRO A 105 8.68 -11.54 -22.55
CA PRO A 105 9.51 -12.15 -23.58
C PRO A 105 8.85 -11.95 -24.93
N GLU A 106 9.66 -11.80 -25.98
CA GLU A 106 9.15 -11.72 -27.34
C GLU A 106 8.26 -12.93 -27.63
N ARG A 107 7.13 -12.69 -28.29
CA ARG A 107 6.23 -13.77 -28.72
C ARG A 107 7.00 -14.67 -29.69
N ILE A 108 7.01 -15.97 -29.43
CA ILE A 108 7.51 -16.96 -30.38
C ILE A 108 6.76 -16.75 -31.71
N PRO A 109 7.44 -16.79 -32.88
CA PRO A 109 6.77 -16.64 -34.16
C PRO A 109 5.60 -17.63 -34.29
N ASP A 110 4.53 -17.17 -34.94
CA ASP A 110 3.39 -18.04 -35.24
C ASP A 110 3.83 -19.21 -36.14
N LEU A 111 3.08 -20.31 -36.07
CA LEU A 111 3.30 -21.43 -36.97
C LEU A 111 3.29 -20.92 -38.42
N PRO A 112 4.16 -21.45 -39.29
CA PRO A 112 4.15 -21.07 -40.68
C PRO A 112 2.80 -21.43 -41.30
N ASN A 113 2.34 -20.62 -42.26
CA ASN A 113 1.04 -20.83 -42.89
C ASN A 113 1.04 -22.17 -43.64
N LEU A 114 0.28 -23.14 -43.12
CA LEU A 114 0.25 -24.52 -43.60
C LEU A 114 -0.31 -24.63 -45.02
N ASP A 115 -1.09 -23.64 -45.48
CA ASP A 115 -1.70 -23.60 -46.81
C ASP A 115 -0.67 -23.42 -47.94
N HIS A 116 0.54 -22.96 -47.62
CA HIS A 116 1.62 -22.79 -48.59
C HIS A 116 2.51 -24.03 -48.72
N PHE A 117 2.35 -25.02 -47.87
CA PHE A 117 3.13 -26.25 -47.95
C PHE A 117 2.42 -27.25 -48.87
N GLU A 118 3.18 -27.88 -49.76
CA GLU A 118 2.65 -28.99 -50.54
C GLU A 118 2.22 -30.12 -49.61
N GLU A 119 1.00 -30.61 -49.82
CA GLU A 119 0.50 -31.76 -49.09
C GLU A 119 1.41 -32.98 -49.31
N PRO A 120 1.75 -33.71 -48.23
CA PRO A 120 2.62 -34.87 -48.33
C PRO A 120 1.98 -35.96 -49.17
N GLU A 121 2.78 -36.64 -49.99
CA GLU A 121 2.33 -37.70 -50.92
C GLU A 121 1.51 -38.81 -50.24
N ARG A 122 1.81 -39.09 -48.96
CA ARG A 122 1.07 -40.08 -48.16
C ARG A 122 -0.41 -39.71 -48.00
N ILE A 123 -0.73 -38.42 -47.84
CA ILE A 123 -2.11 -37.96 -47.69
C ILE A 123 -2.84 -38.06 -49.03
N LYS A 124 -2.21 -37.56 -50.10
CA LYS A 124 -2.70 -37.69 -51.49
C LYS A 124 -2.98 -39.15 -51.87
N HIS A 125 -2.08 -40.07 -51.50
CA HIS A 125 -2.27 -41.49 -51.74
C HIS A 125 -3.48 -42.05 -50.99
N ARG A 126 -3.65 -41.67 -49.72
CA ARG A 126 -4.78 -42.14 -48.90
C ARG A 126 -6.12 -41.60 -49.40
N GLU A 127 -6.18 -40.35 -49.83
CA GLU A 127 -7.38 -39.75 -50.43
C GLU A 127 -7.77 -40.46 -51.72
N LYS A 128 -6.80 -40.70 -52.61
CA LYS A 128 -7.02 -41.48 -53.83
C LYS A 128 -7.54 -42.88 -53.55
N MET A 129 -7.00 -43.56 -52.52
CA MET A 129 -7.49 -44.88 -52.13
C MET A 129 -8.91 -44.84 -51.56
N ASN A 130 -9.27 -43.79 -50.83
CA ASN A 130 -10.62 -43.61 -50.31
C ASN A 130 -11.63 -43.29 -51.41
N GLU A 131 -11.28 -42.44 -52.39
CA GLU A 131 -12.11 -42.18 -53.57
C GLU A 131 -12.36 -43.45 -54.41
N LEU A 132 -11.38 -44.35 -54.48
CA LEU A 132 -11.52 -45.64 -55.16
C LEU A 132 -12.40 -46.65 -54.41
N LEU A 133 -12.64 -46.44 -53.11
CA LEU A 133 -13.42 -47.34 -52.24
C LEU A 133 -14.87 -46.91 -52.03
N THR A 134 -15.22 -45.68 -52.42
CA THR A 134 -16.60 -45.15 -52.52
C THR A 134 -17.19 -45.37 -53.90
#